data_AF-W2FVW0-F1
#
_entry.id   AF-W2FVW0-F1
#
_cell.length_a   1.000
_cell.length_b   1.000
_cell.length_c   1.000
_cell.angle_alpha   90.00
_cell.angle_beta   90.00
_cell.angle_gamma   90.00
#
_symmetry.space_group_name_H-M   'P 1'
#
loop_
_entity.id
_entity.type
_entity.pdbx_description
1 polymer ?
#
loop_
_entity_poly.entity_id
_entity_poly.type
_entity_poly.pdbx_seq_one_letter_code
_entity_poly.pdbx_strand_id
1 'polypeptide(L)'
;MTEESPQFVTMISCHLGMTPMNWYRQFSSECEATGRVKMWANFNAAMCSLFLPPDGEYRLREWLCGLSQTTSLHDYVAEFQNLLIQCAVPISQLELRFYFQQGLTPATANHLREHHPAALDETI
;
A
#
# COMPACT_ATOMS: atom_id res chain seq x y z
N MET A 1 20.59 1.01 16.19
CA MET A 1 20.57 1.89 15.01
C MET A 1 19.13 2.26 14.78
N THR A 2 18.80 3.55 14.77
CA THR A 2 17.41 4.04 14.64
C THR A 2 17.10 4.36 13.18
N GLU A 3 15.83 4.33 12.78
CA GLU A 3 15.40 4.67 11.41
C GLU A 3 15.77 6.11 11.01
N GLU A 4 15.93 6.99 12.00
CA GLU A 4 16.36 8.39 11.84
C GLU A 4 17.87 8.56 11.56
N SER A 5 18.64 7.47 11.61
CA SER A 5 20.10 7.50 11.45
C SER A 5 20.50 7.36 9.96
N PRO A 6 21.44 8.17 9.44
CA PRO A 6 21.99 7.99 8.08
C PRO A 6 22.62 6.62 7.82
N GLN A 7 23.11 5.99 8.89
CA GLN A 7 23.65 4.63 8.86
C GLN A 7 22.55 3.61 8.53
N PHE A 8 21.30 3.86 8.90
CA PHE A 8 20.17 3.01 8.52
C PHE A 8 19.94 3.02 7.01
N VAL A 9 19.91 4.20 6.38
CA VAL A 9 19.77 4.31 4.91
C VAL A 9 20.96 3.66 4.18
N THR A 10 22.16 3.78 4.73
CA THR A 10 23.36 3.09 4.21
C THR A 10 23.25 1.57 4.34
N MET A 11 22.73 1.06 5.45
CA MET A 11 22.49 -0.38 5.61
C MET A 11 21.45 -0.89 4.61
N ILE A 12 20.32 -0.18 4.47
CA ILE A 12 19.25 -0.57 3.53
C ILE A 12 19.74 -0.57 2.08
N SER A 13 20.62 0.36 1.70
CA SER A 13 21.13 0.43 0.33
C SER A 13 21.91 -0.81 -0.10
N CYS A 14 22.51 -1.56 0.84
CA CYS A 14 23.17 -2.84 0.57
C CYS A 14 22.22 -3.94 0.08
N HIS A 15 20.91 -3.78 0.27
CA HIS A 15 19.88 -4.73 -0.15
C HIS A 15 19.21 -4.34 -1.48
N LEU A 16 19.64 -3.23 -2.10
CA LEU A 16 19.08 -2.78 -3.37
C LEU A 16 19.60 -3.61 -4.55
N GLY A 17 18.70 -3.93 -5.48
CA GLY A 17 19.08 -4.46 -6.79
C GLY A 17 19.81 -3.40 -7.65
N MET A 18 20.37 -3.83 -8.78
CA MET A 18 21.22 -2.97 -9.63
C MET A 18 20.56 -1.63 -10.03
N THR A 19 19.29 -1.66 -10.46
CA THR A 19 18.58 -0.46 -10.93
C THR A 19 18.34 0.56 -9.80
N PRO A 20 17.71 0.19 -8.66
CA PRO A 20 17.63 1.09 -7.50
C PRO A 20 18.99 1.52 -6.94
N MET A 21 20.02 0.67 -7.00
CA MET A 21 21.34 1.00 -6.50
C MET A 21 22.02 2.12 -7.32
N ASN A 22 21.85 2.13 -8.64
CA ASN A 22 22.37 3.22 -9.48
C ASN A 22 21.71 4.56 -9.14
N TRP A 23 20.39 4.56 -8.93
CA TRP A 23 19.67 5.73 -8.44
C TRP A 23 20.14 6.16 -7.04
N TYR A 24 20.33 5.21 -6.12
CA TYR A 24 20.79 5.53 -4.76
C TYR A 24 22.14 6.26 -4.75
N ARG A 25 23.08 5.89 -5.63
CA ARG A 25 24.37 6.60 -5.76
C ARG A 25 24.17 8.07 -6.14
N GLN A 26 23.26 8.34 -7.07
CA GLN A 26 22.89 9.70 -7.48
C GLN A 26 22.24 10.46 -6.31
N PHE A 27 21.24 9.86 -5.66
CA PHE A 27 20.59 10.41 -4.46
C PHE A 27 21.60 10.74 -3.35
N SER A 28 22.55 9.85 -3.08
CA SER A 28 23.58 10.05 -2.06
C SER A 28 24.48 11.24 -2.40
N SER A 29 24.89 11.36 -3.66
CA SER A 29 25.71 12.48 -4.13
C SER A 29 24.98 13.82 -4.02
N GLU A 30 23.68 13.85 -4.35
CA GLU A 30 22.84 15.05 -4.21
C GLU A 30 22.64 15.46 -2.76
N CYS A 31 22.43 14.50 -1.85
CA CYS A 31 22.34 14.77 -0.42
C CYS A 31 23.64 15.41 0.11
N GLU A 32 24.79 14.89 -0.31
CA GLU A 32 26.10 15.41 0.09
C GLU A 32 26.34 16.82 -0.47
N ALA A 33 26.00 17.07 -1.74
CA ALA A 33 26.14 18.38 -2.38
C ALA A 33 25.22 19.45 -1.76
N THR A 34 24.04 19.07 -1.29
CA THR A 34 23.04 19.98 -0.70
C THR A 34 23.10 20.08 0.82
N GLY A 35 24.00 19.33 1.47
CA GLY A 35 24.07 19.22 2.92
C GLY A 35 22.83 18.55 3.55
N ARG A 36 22.01 17.85 2.77
CA ARG A 36 20.81 17.15 3.26
C ARG A 36 21.20 15.85 3.94
N VAL A 37 20.60 15.60 5.11
CA VAL A 37 20.77 14.35 5.84
C VAL A 37 20.00 13.22 5.14
N LYS A 38 20.66 12.08 4.96
CA LYS A 38 20.09 10.82 4.44
C LYS A 38 19.16 10.18 5.47
N MET A 39 18.01 10.80 5.76
CA MET A 39 17.00 10.25 6.66
C MET A 39 16.13 9.23 5.94
N TRP A 40 15.61 8.22 6.67
CA TRP A 40 14.74 7.20 6.12
C TRP A 40 13.51 7.78 5.42
N ALA A 41 12.84 8.76 6.03
CA ALA A 41 11.65 9.39 5.44
C ALA A 41 11.92 9.98 4.03
N ASN A 42 13.05 10.65 3.85
CA ASN A 42 13.45 11.26 2.57
C ASN A 42 13.82 10.19 1.53
N PHE A 43 14.57 9.18 1.94
CA PHE A 43 14.94 8.06 1.08
C PHE A 43 13.70 7.28 0.63
N ASN A 44 12.81 6.94 1.55
CA ASN A 44 11.59 6.20 1.28
C ASN A 44 10.65 7.00 0.36
N ALA A 45 10.42 8.28 0.64
CA ALA A 45 9.60 9.14 -0.21
C ALA A 45 10.16 9.24 -1.64
N ALA A 46 11.48 9.39 -1.79
CA ALA A 46 12.12 9.49 -3.10
C ALA A 46 12.10 8.13 -3.85
N MET A 47 12.29 7.01 -3.15
CA MET A 47 12.11 5.67 -3.71
C MET A 47 10.68 5.45 -4.19
N CYS A 48 9.69 5.75 -3.35
CA CYS A 48 8.28 5.66 -3.70
C CYS A 48 7.95 6.52 -4.92
N SER A 49 8.42 7.77 -4.98
CA SER A 49 8.19 8.64 -6.13
C SER A 49 8.80 8.14 -7.43
N LEU A 50 9.90 7.38 -7.39
CA LEU A 50 10.59 6.91 -8.59
C LEU A 50 10.03 5.58 -9.09
N PHE A 51 9.66 4.69 -8.17
CA PHE A 51 9.31 3.30 -8.48
C PHE A 51 7.81 3.00 -8.39
N LEU A 52 7.01 3.85 -7.73
CA LEU A 52 5.57 3.73 -7.79
C LEU A 52 5.03 4.46 -9.02
N PRO A 53 4.07 3.86 -9.74
CA PRO A 53 3.39 4.57 -10.83
C PRO A 53 2.64 5.80 -10.28
N PRO A 54 2.61 6.94 -11.01
CA PRO A 54 1.93 8.16 -10.58
C PRO A 54 0.46 7.93 -10.20
N ASP A 55 -0.21 7.05 -10.94
CA ASP A 55 -1.62 6.70 -10.75
C ASP A 55 -1.81 5.41 -9.92
N GLY A 56 -0.81 5.03 -9.12
CA GLY A 56 -0.83 3.78 -8.34
C GLY A 56 -2.04 3.69 -7.41
N GLU A 57 -2.34 4.77 -6.68
CA GLU A 57 -3.52 4.85 -5.81
C GLU A 57 -4.82 4.72 -6.63
N TYR A 58 -4.94 5.44 -7.75
CA TYR A 58 -6.12 5.36 -8.61
C TYR A 58 -6.35 3.93 -9.13
N ARG A 59 -5.29 3.25 -9.58
CA ARG A 59 -5.37 1.85 -10.04
C ARG A 59 -5.75 0.88 -8.93
N LEU A 60 -5.23 1.08 -7.72
CA LEU A 60 -5.62 0.28 -6.55
C LEU A 60 -7.11 0.47 -6.24
N ARG A 61 -7.64 1.70 -6.34
CA ARG A 61 -9.07 1.98 -6.19
C ARG A 61 -9.90 1.32 -7.28
N GLU A 62 -9.46 1.36 -8.54
CA GLU A 62 -10.13 0.65 -9.64
C GLU A 62 -10.17 -0.86 -9.39
N TRP A 63 -9.07 -1.44 -8.89
CA TRP A 63 -9.03 -2.87 -8.54
C TRP A 63 -9.91 -3.21 -7.35
N LEU A 64 -9.96 -2.37 -6.31
CA LEU A 64 -10.89 -2.56 -5.19
C LEU A 64 -12.35 -2.51 -5.66
N CYS A 65 -12.70 -1.56 -6.54
CA CYS A 65 -14.04 -1.49 -7.15
C CYS A 65 -14.37 -2.71 -8.01
N GLY A 66 -13.38 -3.22 -8.76
CA GLY A 66 -13.55 -4.35 -9.67
C GLY A 66 -13.38 -5.72 -9.01
N LEU A 67 -12.99 -5.78 -7.74
CA LEU A 67 -12.74 -7.04 -7.04
C LEU A 67 -14.07 -7.77 -6.84
N SER A 68 -14.10 -9.03 -7.25
CA SER A 68 -15.29 -9.88 -7.11
C SER A 68 -14.92 -11.24 -6.53
N GLN A 69 -15.78 -11.77 -5.66
CA GLN A 69 -15.65 -13.10 -5.07
C GLN A 69 -15.92 -14.17 -6.14
N THR A 70 -14.87 -14.59 -6.86
CA THR A 70 -14.96 -15.64 -7.89
C THR A 70 -14.81 -17.05 -7.33
N THR A 71 -14.11 -17.21 -6.21
CA THR A 71 -13.83 -18.51 -5.57
C THR A 71 -14.36 -18.52 -4.13
N SER A 72 -13.50 -18.81 -3.15
CA SER A 72 -13.88 -18.82 -1.74
C SER A 72 -13.94 -17.40 -1.17
N LEU A 73 -14.70 -17.24 -0.09
CA LEU A 73 -14.71 -15.98 0.68
C LEU A 73 -13.32 -15.67 1.24
N HIS A 74 -12.57 -16.69 1.65
CA HIS A 74 -11.24 -16.53 2.21
C HIS A 74 -10.26 -15.95 1.18
N ASP A 75 -10.27 -16.45 -0.06
CA ASP A 75 -9.42 -15.92 -1.13
C ASP A 75 -9.78 -14.46 -1.45
N TYR A 76 -11.09 -14.15 -1.46
CA TYR A 76 -11.56 -12.78 -1.65
C TYR A 76 -11.08 -11.84 -0.54
N VAL A 77 -11.19 -12.25 0.72
CA VAL A 77 -10.69 -11.46 1.85
C VAL A 77 -9.18 -11.26 1.76
N ALA A 78 -8.42 -12.29 1.39
CA ALA A 78 -6.98 -12.20 1.23
C ALA A 78 -6.59 -11.20 0.12
N GLU A 79 -7.23 -11.28 -1.05
CA GLU A 79 -6.98 -10.33 -2.15
C GLU A 79 -7.41 -8.91 -1.79
N PHE A 80 -8.55 -8.74 -1.11
CA PHE A 80 -9.01 -7.44 -0.62
C PHE A 80 -7.98 -6.83 0.35
N GLN A 81 -7.49 -7.61 1.32
CA GLN A 81 -6.45 -7.17 2.25
C GLN A 81 -5.12 -6.83 1.55
N ASN A 82 -4.72 -7.63 0.56
CA ASN A 82 -3.52 -7.36 -0.24
C ASN A 82 -3.60 -6.00 -0.95
N LEU A 83 -4.77 -5.65 -1.50
CA LEU A 83 -5.00 -4.33 -2.12
C LEU A 83 -4.99 -3.20 -1.08
N LEU A 84 -5.60 -3.41 0.09
CA LEU A 84 -5.64 -2.41 1.16
C LEU A 84 -4.25 -2.06 1.71
N ILE A 85 -3.37 -3.05 1.91
CA ILE A 85 -2.01 -2.82 2.43
C ILE A 85 -1.17 -1.96 1.47
N GLN A 86 -1.50 -1.97 0.18
CA GLN A 86 -0.81 -1.18 -0.84
C GLN A 86 -1.36 0.24 -0.97
N CYS A 87 -2.54 0.54 -0.42
CA CYS A 87 -3.13 1.88 -0.48
C CYS A 87 -2.37 2.83 0.46
N ALA A 88 -1.82 3.90 -0.10
CA ALA A 88 -1.10 4.91 0.67
C ALA A 88 -2.08 5.93 1.29
N VAL A 89 -3.24 6.13 0.66
CA VAL A 89 -4.28 7.03 1.15
C VAL A 89 -5.26 6.26 2.05
N PRO A 90 -5.47 6.70 3.30
CA PRO A 90 -6.46 6.08 4.19
C PRO A 90 -7.84 6.00 3.53
N ILE A 91 -8.49 4.85 3.67
CA ILE A 91 -9.86 4.61 3.23
C ILE A 91 -10.77 4.69 4.45
N SER A 92 -11.88 5.42 4.37
CA SER A 92 -12.82 5.46 5.49
C SER A 92 -13.46 4.09 5.71
N GLN A 93 -13.86 3.79 6.95
CA GLN A 93 -14.55 2.52 7.26
C GLN A 93 -15.83 2.32 6.43
N LEU A 94 -16.54 3.41 6.12
CA LEU A 94 -17.72 3.38 5.26
C LEU A 94 -17.36 2.95 3.83
N GLU A 95 -16.31 3.51 3.24
CA GLU A 95 -15.83 3.14 1.92
C GLU A 95 -15.29 1.71 1.89
N LEU A 96 -14.55 1.29 2.92
CA LEU A 96 -14.06 -0.09 3.05
C LEU A 96 -15.22 -1.09 3.01
N ARG A 97 -16.27 -0.84 3.81
CA ARG A 97 -17.48 -1.66 3.81
C ARG A 97 -18.15 -1.66 2.44
N PHE A 98 -18.24 -0.50 1.80
CA PHE A 98 -18.84 -0.36 0.47
C PHE A 98 -18.09 -1.21 -0.57
N TYR A 99 -16.77 -1.06 -0.69
CA TYR A 99 -15.97 -1.85 -1.64
C TYR A 99 -16.06 -3.35 -1.34
N PHE A 100 -15.96 -3.73 -0.07
CA PHE A 100 -16.04 -5.12 0.33
C PHE A 100 -17.39 -5.74 -0.01
N GLN A 101 -18.51 -5.04 0.24
CA GLN A 101 -19.85 -5.55 -0.04
C GLN A 101 -20.16 -5.65 -1.54
N GLN A 102 -19.60 -4.75 -2.37
CA GLN A 102 -19.83 -4.79 -3.81
C GLN A 102 -19.23 -6.03 -4.49
N GLY A 103 -18.08 -6.50 -4.00
CA GLY A 103 -17.42 -7.67 -4.56
C GLY A 103 -17.98 -9.01 -4.11
N LEU A 104 -18.79 -9.05 -3.05
CA LEU A 104 -19.34 -10.30 -2.52
C LEU A 104 -20.41 -10.89 -3.43
N THR A 105 -20.61 -12.21 -3.32
CA THR A 105 -21.76 -12.85 -3.98
C THR A 105 -23.09 -12.26 -3.46
N PRO A 106 -24.13 -12.15 -4.30
CA PRO A 106 -25.40 -11.51 -3.90
C PRO A 106 -26.05 -12.14 -2.65
N ALA A 107 -25.90 -13.45 -2.44
CA ALA A 107 -26.40 -14.13 -1.25
C ALA A 107 -25.68 -13.67 0.03
N THR A 108 -24.35 -13.60 0.00
CA THR A 108 -23.52 -13.14 1.13
C THR A 108 -23.66 -11.65 1.36
N ALA A 109 -23.74 -10.85 0.29
CA ALA A 109 -23.94 -9.40 0.37
C ALA A 109 -25.29 -9.04 1.02
N ASN A 110 -26.36 -9.77 0.68
CA ASN A 110 -27.68 -9.57 1.29
C ASN A 110 -27.68 -9.87 2.79
N HIS A 111 -27.05 -10.98 3.20
CA HIS A 111 -26.89 -11.32 4.61
C HIS A 111 -26.17 -10.19 5.39
N LEU A 112 -25.05 -9.70 4.85
CA LEU A 112 -24.31 -8.58 5.46
C LEU A 112 -25.08 -7.27 5.50
N ARG A 113 -26.00 -7.05 4.55
CA ARG A 113 -26.86 -5.86 4.57
C ARG A 113 -27.89 -5.93 5.69
N GLU A 114 -28.47 -7.10 5.93
CA GLU A 114 -29.46 -7.33 6.99
C GLU A 114 -28.87 -7.18 8.40
N HIS A 115 -27.59 -7.56 8.58
CA HIS A 115 -26.91 -7.53 9.88
C HIS A 115 -26.25 -6.18 10.23
N HIS A 116 -26.19 -5.21 9.30
CA HIS A 116 -25.65 -3.85 9.52
C HIS A 116 -24.33 -3.76 10.31
N PRO A 117 -23.26 -4.48 9.95
CA PRO A 117 -21.97 -4.43 10.63
C PRO A 117 -21.36 -3.01 10.56
N ALA A 118 -20.84 -2.52 11.69
CA ALA A 118 -20.25 -1.20 11.81
C ALA A 118 -18.82 -1.14 11.25
N ALA A 119 -18.11 -2.27 11.25
CA ALA A 119 -16.74 -2.39 10.79
C ALA A 119 -16.48 -3.75 10.08
N LEU A 120 -15.38 -3.83 9.32
CA LEU A 120 -15.08 -5.00 8.48
C LEU A 120 -14.73 -6.26 9.30
N ASP A 121 -14.18 -6.07 10.48
CA ASP A 121 -13.88 -7.13 11.46
C ASP A 121 -15.14 -7.83 11.97
N GLU A 122 -16.28 -7.16 12.00
CA GLU A 122 -17.59 -7.76 12.34
C GLU A 122 -18.18 -8.60 11.19
N THR A 123 -17.52 -8.65 10.03
CA THR A 123 -18.01 -9.31 8.80
C THR A 123 -17.26 -10.56 8.38
N ILE A 124 -16.13 -10.87 9.05
CA ILE A 124 -15.21 -11.96 8.72
C ILE A 124 -15.38 -13.11 9.72
#